data_AF-A0A1R1J2H6-F1
#
_entry.id   AF-A0A1R1J2H6-F1
#
_cell.length_a   1.000
_cell.length_b   1.000
_cell.length_c   1.000
_cell.angle_alpha   90.00
_cell.angle_beta   90.00
_cell.angle_gamma   90.00
#
_symmetry.space_group_name_H-M   'P 1'
#
loop_
_entity.id
_entity.type
_entity.pdbx_description
1 polymer ?
#
loop_
_entity_poly.entity_id
_entity_poly.type
_entity_poly.pdbx_seq_one_letter_code
_entity_poly.pdbx_strand_id
1 'polypeptide(L)'
;MSGGAPAASVASVASVSTRAAWLAGYDANARCAADWVHASWHGALAPLVATMHGHAPALRAACSLLLLRTLGAPSPSLDGFDAPADRLAALPVADTLRLLRVRALLFRRTELRHWIDRASRTRLAGWVGAEGCRALAELPDAPRARDLEHREPPVPLAQRSGDDLAWEGWCLFERERAWSPAGPMRIVRLALPRDAARAPWIERAAADADGATLLARLPSLFPEWSWLFG
;
A
#
# COMPACT_ATOMS: atom_id res chain seq x y z
N MET A 1 -14.00 11.05 -44.48
CA MET A 1 -12.55 10.86 -44.68
C MET A 1 -11.91 12.21 -44.48
N SER A 2 -10.97 12.48 -43.58
CA SER A 2 -10.20 11.69 -42.62
C SER A 2 -9.86 12.66 -41.49
N GLY A 3 -9.99 12.27 -40.22
CA GLY A 3 -8.82 11.81 -39.47
C GLY A 3 -8.50 12.81 -38.35
N GLY A 4 -9.33 12.84 -37.31
CA GLY A 4 -9.00 13.53 -36.07
C GLY A 4 -7.92 12.74 -35.34
N ALA A 5 -6.71 13.29 -35.28
CA ALA A 5 -5.61 12.71 -34.52
C ALA A 5 -5.98 12.69 -33.02
N PRO A 6 -5.72 11.59 -32.29
CA PRO A 6 -5.87 11.61 -30.85
C PRO A 6 -4.80 12.54 -30.26
N ALA A 7 -5.23 13.50 -29.44
CA ALA A 7 -4.33 14.29 -28.62
C ALA A 7 -3.53 13.33 -27.73
N ALA A 8 -2.27 13.11 -28.09
CA ALA A 8 -1.32 12.44 -27.23
C ALA A 8 -1.24 13.27 -25.94
N SER A 9 -1.73 12.71 -24.84
CA SER A 9 -1.47 13.21 -23.50
C SER A 9 0.05 13.19 -23.32
N VAL A 10 0.68 14.35 -23.46
CA VAL A 10 2.09 14.53 -23.12
C VAL A 10 2.16 14.34 -21.62
N ALA A 11 2.70 13.18 -21.18
CA ALA A 11 2.96 12.94 -19.78
C ALA A 11 3.85 14.08 -19.26
N SER A 12 3.30 14.90 -18.36
CA SER A 12 4.04 15.94 -17.65
C SER A 12 5.26 15.28 -16.99
N VAL A 13 6.46 15.67 -17.42
CA VAL A 13 7.70 15.22 -16.78
C VAL A 13 7.76 15.90 -15.43
N ALA A 14 7.71 15.11 -14.36
CA ALA A 14 7.78 15.63 -13.00
C ALA A 14 9.00 16.51 -12.79
N SER A 15 8.83 17.61 -12.05
CA SER A 15 9.91 18.54 -11.77
C SER A 15 11.05 17.87 -10.99
N VAL A 16 12.27 18.41 -11.10
CA VAL A 16 13.42 17.94 -10.30
C VAL A 16 13.11 18.01 -8.81
N SER A 17 12.45 19.07 -8.35
CA SER A 17 12.01 19.22 -6.96
C SER A 17 11.01 18.14 -6.53
N THR A 18 10.08 17.75 -7.41
CA THR A 18 9.13 16.67 -7.15
C THR A 18 9.87 15.35 -6.98
N ARG A 19 10.77 15.01 -7.90
CA ARG A 19 11.57 13.77 -7.84
C ARG A 19 12.45 13.73 -6.59
N ALA A 20 13.03 14.86 -6.20
CA ALA A 20 13.80 14.98 -4.96
C ALA A 20 12.93 14.73 -3.71
N ALA A 21 11.69 15.20 -3.69
CA ALA A 21 10.75 14.94 -2.60
C ALA A 21 10.41 13.45 -2.48
N TRP A 22 10.19 12.74 -3.60
CA TRP A 22 9.95 11.29 -3.58
C TRP A 22 11.14 10.53 -3.00
N LEU A 23 12.36 10.87 -3.45
CA LEU A 23 13.58 10.27 -2.90
C LEU A 23 13.76 10.58 -1.42
N ALA A 24 13.47 11.80 -0.98
CA ALA A 24 13.58 12.17 0.43
C ALA A 24 12.60 11.38 1.31
N GLY A 25 11.36 11.18 0.85
CA GLY A 25 10.38 10.33 1.53
C GLY A 25 10.82 8.87 1.59
N TYR A 26 11.33 8.34 0.48
CA TYR A 26 11.87 6.97 0.44
C TYR A 26 13.07 6.80 1.38
N ASP A 27 14.03 7.73 1.37
CA ASP A 27 15.20 7.71 2.26
C ASP A 27 14.79 7.81 3.73
N ALA A 28 13.77 8.62 4.06
CA ALA A 28 13.21 8.69 5.40
C ALA A 28 12.68 7.32 5.85
N ASN A 29 11.90 6.64 4.99
CA ASN A 29 11.45 5.27 5.26
C ASN A 29 12.61 4.30 5.45
N ALA A 30 13.64 4.40 4.62
CA ALA A 30 14.80 3.52 4.70
C ALA A 30 15.58 3.70 6.01
N ARG A 31 15.69 4.93 6.51
CA ARG A 31 16.36 5.25 7.78
C ARG A 31 15.56 4.83 9.02
N CYS A 32 14.26 4.66 8.91
CA CYS A 32 13.42 4.16 10.01
C CYS A 32 12.98 2.69 9.83
N ALA A 33 13.65 1.92 8.96
CA ALA A 33 13.27 0.55 8.65
C ALA A 33 13.05 -0.37 9.86
N ALA A 34 13.89 -0.26 10.89
CA ALA A 34 13.74 -1.06 12.10
C ALA A 34 12.41 -0.86 12.83
N ASP A 35 11.69 0.23 12.55
CA ASP A 35 10.46 0.61 13.25
C ASP A 35 9.21 0.03 12.59
N TRP A 36 9.30 -0.32 11.32
CA TRP A 36 8.16 -0.75 10.52
C TRP A 36 8.37 -2.09 9.82
N VAL A 37 9.61 -2.57 9.66
CA VAL A 37 9.87 -3.91 9.12
C VAL A 37 9.21 -4.94 10.03
N HIS A 38 8.35 -5.76 9.45
CA HIS A 38 7.57 -6.74 10.19
C HIS A 38 8.50 -7.77 10.87
N ALA A 39 8.18 -8.12 12.12
CA ALA A 39 9.06 -8.93 12.98
C ALA A 39 9.47 -10.29 12.37
N SER A 40 8.63 -10.89 11.53
CA SER A 40 8.94 -12.13 10.79
C SER A 40 10.17 -12.02 9.87
N TRP A 41 10.59 -10.81 9.50
CA TRP A 41 11.78 -10.58 8.69
C TRP A 41 13.07 -10.48 9.51
N HIS A 42 12.98 -10.19 10.81
CA HIS A 42 14.16 -9.87 11.61
C HIS A 42 15.10 -11.07 11.74
N GLY A 43 14.57 -12.29 11.89
CA GLY A 43 15.35 -13.51 12.01
C GLY A 43 16.46 -13.38 13.07
N ALA A 44 17.71 -13.66 12.69
CA ALA A 44 18.87 -13.53 13.58
C ALA A 44 19.17 -12.08 14.02
N LEU A 45 18.61 -11.07 13.33
CA LEU A 45 18.78 -9.65 13.67
C LEU A 45 17.76 -9.16 14.71
N ALA A 46 16.82 -9.99 15.15
CA ALA A 46 15.79 -9.60 16.13
C ALA A 46 16.37 -8.98 17.42
N PRO A 47 17.46 -9.49 18.03
CA PRO A 47 18.06 -8.86 19.20
C PRO A 47 18.58 -7.45 18.92
N LEU A 48 19.18 -7.23 17.75
CA LEU A 48 19.66 -5.91 17.33
C LEU A 48 18.48 -4.95 17.18
N VAL A 49 17.42 -5.35 16.47
CA VAL A 49 16.24 -4.48 16.25
C VAL A 49 15.56 -4.12 17.58
N ALA A 50 15.49 -5.06 18.52
CA ALA A 50 14.91 -4.81 19.84
C ALA A 50 15.63 -3.72 20.64
N THR A 51 16.97 -3.61 20.53
CA THR A 51 17.74 -2.59 21.28
C THR A 51 17.77 -1.23 20.59
N MET A 52 17.38 -1.14 19.31
CA MET A 52 17.49 0.09 18.50
C MET A 52 16.68 1.27 19.03
N HIS A 53 15.59 1.04 19.76
CA HIS A 53 14.78 2.10 20.33
C HIS A 53 15.51 2.95 21.37
N GLY A 54 16.54 2.40 22.03
CA GLY A 54 17.35 3.11 23.03
C GLY A 54 18.60 3.79 22.47
N HIS A 55 18.88 3.66 21.16
CA HIS A 55 20.09 4.19 20.54
C HIS A 55 19.90 5.61 19.97
N ALA A 56 21.01 6.33 19.80
CA ALA A 56 20.99 7.66 19.19
C ALA A 56 20.42 7.62 17.76
N PRO A 57 19.73 8.67 17.28
CA PRO A 57 19.07 8.67 15.97
C PRO A 57 19.96 8.29 14.79
N ALA A 58 21.22 8.75 14.77
CA ALA A 58 22.18 8.43 13.71
C ALA A 58 22.52 6.93 13.66
N LEU A 59 22.70 6.29 14.82
CA LEU A 59 22.98 4.86 14.91
C LEU A 59 21.75 4.04 14.49
N ARG A 60 20.55 4.45 14.95
CA ARG A 60 19.29 3.83 14.52
C ARG A 60 19.14 3.87 13.00
N ALA A 61 19.42 5.01 12.37
CA ALA A 61 19.38 5.14 10.91
C ALA A 61 20.39 4.22 10.21
N ALA A 62 21.62 4.14 10.69
CA ALA A 62 22.65 3.26 10.12
C ALA A 62 22.26 1.77 10.23
N CYS A 63 21.74 1.36 11.38
CA CYS A 63 21.25 -0.01 11.59
C CYS A 63 20.02 -0.34 10.74
N SER A 64 19.09 0.60 10.55
CA SER A 64 17.95 0.44 9.63
C SER A 64 18.41 0.21 8.18
N LEU A 65 19.38 1.00 7.71
CA LEU A 65 19.95 0.83 6.37
C LEU A 65 20.69 -0.50 6.24
N LEU A 66 21.42 -0.93 7.28
CA LEU A 66 22.06 -2.24 7.31
C LEU A 66 21.01 -3.37 7.26
N LEU A 67 19.93 -3.27 8.04
CA LEU A 67 18.81 -4.21 8.02
C LEU A 67 18.20 -4.32 6.62
N LEU A 68 17.95 -3.22 5.93
CA LEU A 68 17.41 -3.27 4.57
C LEU A 68 18.37 -3.95 3.59
N ARG A 69 19.68 -3.70 3.70
CA ARG A 69 20.69 -4.36 2.88
C ARG A 69 20.75 -5.86 3.13
N THR A 70 20.66 -6.32 4.38
CA THR A 70 20.65 -7.76 4.71
C THR A 70 19.38 -8.45 4.23
N LEU A 71 18.26 -7.73 4.18
CA LEU A 71 17.00 -8.20 3.61
C LEU A 71 16.95 -8.13 2.07
N GLY A 72 18.02 -7.66 1.43
CA GLY A 72 18.13 -7.58 -0.03
C GLY A 72 17.24 -6.51 -0.66
N ALA A 73 16.88 -5.46 0.08
CA ALA A 73 16.17 -4.31 -0.47
C ALA A 73 17.12 -3.47 -1.33
N PRO A 74 16.93 -3.39 -2.66
CA PRO A 74 17.78 -2.58 -3.51
C PRO A 74 17.50 -1.09 -3.29
N SER A 75 18.52 -0.26 -3.49
CA SER A 75 18.32 1.19 -3.63
C SER A 75 17.57 1.47 -4.93
N PRO A 76 16.51 2.29 -4.92
CA PRO A 76 15.75 2.59 -6.13
C PRO A 76 16.55 3.51 -7.04
N SER A 77 16.35 3.36 -8.36
CA SER A 77 16.75 4.39 -9.32
C SER A 77 15.73 5.54 -9.31
N LEU A 78 16.15 6.72 -9.77
CA LEU A 78 15.25 7.87 -9.95
C LEU A 78 14.06 7.54 -10.86
N ASP A 79 14.34 6.87 -11.98
CA ASP A 79 13.32 6.49 -12.96
C ASP A 79 12.36 5.40 -12.40
N GLY A 80 12.74 4.73 -11.31
CA GLY A 80 11.87 3.78 -10.62
C GLY A 80 10.57 4.40 -10.09
N PHE A 81 10.51 5.72 -9.93
CA PHE A 81 9.32 6.44 -9.44
C PHE A 81 8.41 6.97 -10.56
N ASP A 82 8.71 6.69 -11.83
CA ASP A 82 7.91 7.20 -12.94
C ASP A 82 6.48 6.64 -12.91
N ALA A 83 6.29 5.40 -12.45
CA ALA A 83 4.98 4.82 -12.23
C ALA A 83 4.30 5.42 -10.98
N PRO A 84 3.04 5.92 -11.07
CA PRO A 84 2.35 6.56 -9.95
C PRO A 84 2.27 5.70 -8.68
N ALA A 85 2.10 4.39 -8.84
CA ALA A 85 2.03 3.47 -7.71
C ALA A 85 3.38 3.35 -6.98
N ASP A 86 4.51 3.43 -7.69
CA ASP A 86 5.85 3.36 -7.11
C ASP A 86 6.19 4.59 -6.24
N ARG A 87 5.50 5.72 -6.48
CA ARG A 87 5.62 6.94 -5.66
C ARG A 87 5.06 6.76 -4.26
N LEU A 88 4.17 5.80 -4.04
CA LEU A 88 3.66 5.47 -2.70
C LEU A 88 4.76 4.96 -1.75
N ALA A 89 5.91 4.53 -2.28
CA ALA A 89 7.07 4.16 -1.49
C ALA A 89 7.72 5.37 -0.78
N ALA A 90 7.35 6.59 -1.16
CA ALA A 90 7.78 7.83 -0.51
C ALA A 90 6.86 8.28 0.64
N LEU A 91 5.67 7.69 0.77
CA LEU A 91 4.80 7.93 1.94
C LEU A 91 5.35 7.23 3.17
N PRO A 92 5.08 7.74 4.39
CA PRO A 92 5.33 6.97 5.60
C PRO A 92 4.76 5.56 5.46
N VAL A 93 5.53 4.53 5.78
CA VAL A 93 5.10 3.13 5.54
C VAL A 93 3.74 2.81 6.17
N ALA A 94 3.43 3.38 7.34
CA ALA A 94 2.13 3.25 7.99
C ALA A 94 0.96 3.78 7.13
N ASP A 95 1.18 4.86 6.40
CA ASP A 95 0.21 5.46 5.47
C ASP A 95 0.02 4.56 4.24
N THR A 96 1.10 3.97 3.72
CA THR A 96 0.99 3.00 2.64
C THR A 96 0.24 1.75 3.09
N LEU A 97 0.50 1.22 4.29
CA LEU A 97 -0.27 0.11 4.86
C LEU A 97 -1.75 0.46 5.06
N ARG A 98 -2.07 1.70 5.48
CA ARG A 98 -3.45 2.20 5.54
C ARG A 98 -4.11 2.14 4.17
N LEU A 99 -3.43 2.57 3.12
CA LEU A 99 -3.94 2.50 1.75
C LEU A 99 -4.20 1.05 1.29
N LEU A 100 -3.31 0.12 1.63
CA LEU A 100 -3.53 -1.30 1.33
C LEU A 100 -4.78 -1.84 2.03
N ARG A 101 -4.99 -1.48 3.29
CA ARG A 101 -6.21 -1.85 4.03
C ARG A 101 -7.46 -1.26 3.38
N VAL A 102 -7.42 -0.01 2.93
CA VAL A 102 -8.52 0.62 2.16
C VAL A 102 -8.80 -0.17 0.87
N ARG A 103 -7.76 -0.59 0.12
CA ARG A 103 -7.92 -1.42 -1.08
C ARG A 103 -8.64 -2.75 -0.80
N ALA A 104 -8.26 -3.45 0.27
CA ALA A 104 -8.91 -4.70 0.67
C ALA A 104 -10.37 -4.49 1.09
N LEU A 105 -10.63 -3.40 1.82
CA LEU A 105 -11.97 -3.03 2.29
C LEU A 105 -12.89 -2.63 1.13
N LEU A 106 -12.36 -1.93 0.12
CA LEU A 106 -13.09 -1.59 -1.10
C LEU A 106 -13.55 -2.85 -1.86
N PHE A 107 -12.69 -3.86 -1.95
CA PHE A 107 -13.05 -5.17 -2.51
C PHE A 107 -14.19 -5.83 -1.71
N ARG A 108 -14.13 -5.72 -0.37
CA ARG A 108 -15.09 -6.31 0.57
C ARG A 108 -16.27 -5.40 0.91
N ARG A 109 -16.55 -4.36 0.10
CA ARG A 109 -17.62 -3.38 0.36
C ARG A 109 -19.00 -4.00 0.61
N THR A 110 -19.30 -5.15 0.00
CA THR A 110 -20.55 -5.88 0.27
C THR A 110 -20.64 -6.37 1.72
N GLU A 111 -19.55 -6.90 2.28
CA GLU A 111 -19.50 -7.30 3.68
C GLU A 111 -19.58 -6.06 4.60
N LEU A 112 -18.85 -5.00 4.27
CA LEU A 112 -18.83 -3.75 5.04
C LEU A 112 -20.18 -3.04 5.14
N ARG A 113 -21.04 -3.15 4.12
CA ARG A 113 -22.41 -2.57 4.19
C ARG A 113 -23.24 -3.11 5.35
N HIS A 114 -22.89 -4.30 5.86
CA HIS A 114 -23.57 -4.93 6.99
C HIS A 114 -22.91 -4.59 8.34
N TRP A 115 -21.74 -3.92 8.33
CA TRP A 115 -20.99 -3.51 9.53
C TRP A 115 -21.54 -2.21 10.12
N ILE A 116 -22.78 -2.26 10.62
CA ILE A 116 -23.51 -1.09 11.13
C ILE A 116 -23.39 -0.88 12.65
N ASP A 117 -22.87 -1.86 13.36
CA ASP A 117 -22.74 -1.77 14.82
C ASP A 117 -21.52 -0.94 15.25
N ARG A 118 -21.53 -0.52 16.52
CA ARG A 118 -20.47 0.35 17.07
C ARG A 118 -19.11 -0.34 17.08
N ALA A 119 -19.04 -1.63 17.42
CA ALA A 119 -17.78 -2.34 17.53
C ALA A 119 -17.10 -2.46 16.16
N SER A 120 -17.88 -2.80 15.14
CA SER A 120 -17.42 -2.84 13.75
C SER A 120 -16.92 -1.48 13.25
N ARG A 121 -17.63 -0.38 13.54
CA ARG A 121 -17.16 0.98 13.20
C ARG A 121 -15.88 1.37 13.92
N THR A 122 -15.76 1.06 15.22
CA THR A 122 -14.54 1.31 15.99
C THR A 122 -13.37 0.51 15.43
N ARG A 123 -13.59 -0.75 15.03
CA ARG A 123 -12.57 -1.59 14.41
C ARG A 123 -12.14 -1.06 13.05
N LEU A 124 -13.08 -0.65 12.21
CA LEU A 124 -12.80 -0.02 10.91
C LEU A 124 -11.93 1.23 11.08
N ALA A 125 -12.31 2.13 11.99
CA ALA A 125 -11.51 3.31 12.30
C ALA A 125 -10.12 2.96 12.87
N GLY A 126 -10.01 1.87 13.63
CA GLY A 126 -8.71 1.36 14.10
C GLY A 126 -7.79 0.86 12.98
N TRP A 127 -8.34 0.37 11.87
CA TRP A 127 -7.56 -0.12 10.74
C TRP A 127 -7.11 0.98 9.77
N VAL A 128 -8.00 1.93 9.48
CA VAL A 128 -7.78 2.92 8.41
C VAL A 128 -7.88 4.37 8.86
N GLY A 129 -8.14 4.63 10.14
CA GLY A 129 -8.33 5.99 10.66
C GLY A 129 -9.59 6.68 10.12
N ALA A 130 -9.84 7.90 10.58
CA ALA A 130 -10.99 8.69 10.15
C ALA A 130 -10.96 9.03 8.66
N GLU A 131 -9.78 9.38 8.12
CA GLU A 131 -9.61 9.72 6.71
C GLU A 131 -9.83 8.50 5.80
N GLY A 132 -9.34 7.31 6.20
CA GLY A 132 -9.63 6.09 5.45
C GLY A 132 -11.10 5.68 5.48
N CYS A 133 -11.78 5.89 6.61
CA CYS A 133 -13.24 5.71 6.69
C CYS A 133 -13.98 6.67 5.75
N ARG A 134 -13.56 7.94 5.68
CA ARG A 134 -14.13 8.93 4.76
C ARG A 134 -13.88 8.51 3.30
N ALA A 135 -12.65 8.13 2.97
CA ALA A 135 -12.29 7.69 1.64
C ALA A 135 -13.13 6.49 1.15
N LEU A 136 -13.37 5.51 2.03
CA LEU A 136 -14.25 4.38 1.73
C LEU A 136 -15.70 4.78 1.46
N ALA A 137 -16.21 5.82 2.14
CA ALA A 137 -17.57 6.33 1.93
C ALA A 137 -17.72 7.16 0.64
N GLU A 138 -16.65 7.81 0.19
CA GLU A 138 -16.65 8.63 -1.03
C GLU A 138 -16.44 7.82 -2.32
N LEU A 139 -15.90 6.61 -2.20
CA LEU A 139 -15.66 5.74 -3.36
C LEU A 139 -16.99 5.14 -3.87
N PRO A 140 -17.21 5.14 -5.20
CA PRO A 140 -18.48 4.71 -5.76
C PRO A 140 -18.71 3.21 -5.54
N ASP A 141 -19.97 2.84 -5.30
CA ASP A 141 -20.39 1.44 -5.36
C ASP A 141 -20.21 0.92 -6.79
N ALA A 142 -19.27 0.00 -7.01
CA ALA A 142 -19.22 -0.71 -8.29
C ALA A 142 -20.42 -1.67 -8.40
N PRO A 143 -21.02 -1.84 -9.59
CA PRO A 143 -22.14 -2.76 -9.81
C PRO A 143 -21.79 -4.15 -9.29
N ARG A 144 -22.78 -4.86 -8.73
CA ARG A 144 -22.60 -6.26 -8.31
C ARG A 144 -22.08 -7.05 -9.52
N ALA A 145 -20.77 -7.33 -9.59
CA ALA A 145 -20.31 -8.51 -10.29
C ALA A 145 -21.05 -9.63 -9.59
N ARG A 146 -22.00 -10.28 -10.27
CA ARG A 146 -22.72 -11.42 -9.69
C ARG A 146 -21.64 -12.35 -9.14
N ASP A 147 -21.61 -12.45 -7.82
CA ASP A 147 -20.70 -13.28 -7.05
C ASP A 147 -20.86 -14.69 -7.62
N LEU A 148 -20.00 -15.05 -8.58
CA LEU A 148 -19.80 -16.43 -8.95
C LEU A 148 -19.21 -17.04 -7.71
N GLU A 149 -20.10 -17.68 -6.95
CA GLU A 149 -19.86 -18.43 -5.72
C GLU A 149 -18.39 -18.82 -5.64
N HIS A 150 -17.65 -18.06 -4.84
CA HIS A 150 -16.26 -18.39 -4.61
C HIS A 150 -16.30 -19.78 -3.96
N ARG A 151 -15.81 -20.80 -4.66
CA ARG A 151 -15.72 -22.19 -4.16
C ARG A 151 -15.11 -22.29 -2.77
N GLU A 152 -14.35 -21.28 -2.40
CA GLU A 152 -13.86 -21.03 -1.06
C GLU A 152 -14.08 -19.53 -0.76
N PRO A 153 -15.03 -19.17 0.12
CA PRO A 153 -15.30 -17.79 0.45
C PRO A 153 -14.13 -17.19 1.24
N PRO A 154 -13.86 -15.88 1.08
CA PRO A 154 -12.85 -15.21 1.88
C PRO A 154 -13.20 -15.29 3.39
N VAL A 155 -12.18 -15.41 4.25
CA VAL A 155 -12.37 -15.36 5.71
C VAL A 155 -13.07 -14.04 6.08
N PRO A 156 -14.10 -14.05 6.96
CA PRO A 156 -14.85 -12.85 7.34
C PRO A 156 -13.94 -11.77 7.95
N LEU A 157 -14.25 -10.50 7.68
CA LEU A 157 -13.57 -9.32 8.22
C LEU A 157 -13.48 -9.34 9.75
N ALA A 158 -14.46 -9.93 10.43
CA ALA A 158 -14.50 -9.99 11.89
C ALA A 158 -13.34 -10.81 12.48
N GLN A 159 -12.74 -11.69 11.68
CA GLN A 159 -11.62 -12.54 12.06
C GLN A 159 -10.27 -12.00 11.54
N ARG A 160 -10.26 -10.86 10.83
CA ARG A 160 -9.04 -10.31 10.23
C ARG A 160 -8.32 -9.34 11.15
N SER A 161 -6.99 -9.38 11.15
CA SER A 161 -6.15 -8.34 11.72
C SER A 161 -5.93 -7.20 10.70
N GLY A 162 -5.35 -6.09 11.16
CA GLY A 162 -4.94 -5.01 10.26
C GLY A 162 -3.86 -5.45 9.26
N ASP A 163 -2.99 -6.37 9.65
CA ASP A 163 -1.92 -6.88 8.79
C ASP A 163 -2.45 -7.86 7.74
N ASP A 164 -3.45 -8.68 8.09
CA ASP A 164 -4.15 -9.50 7.12
C ASP A 164 -4.82 -8.65 6.03
N LEU A 165 -5.45 -7.54 6.43
CA LEU A 165 -6.08 -6.61 5.48
C LEU A 165 -5.05 -5.91 4.59
N ALA A 166 -3.92 -5.49 5.16
CA ALA A 166 -2.84 -4.88 4.39
C ALA A 166 -2.24 -5.89 3.39
N TRP A 167 -2.09 -7.15 3.80
CA TRP A 167 -1.64 -8.24 2.92
C TRP A 167 -2.64 -8.56 1.80
N GLU A 168 -3.94 -8.59 2.10
CA GLU A 168 -4.98 -8.74 1.08
C GLU A 168 -4.93 -7.60 0.06
N GLY A 169 -4.80 -6.36 0.54
CA GLY A 169 -4.68 -5.17 -0.32
C GLY A 169 -3.44 -5.19 -1.21
N TRP A 170 -2.30 -5.61 -0.66
CA TRP A 170 -1.07 -5.83 -1.41
C TRP A 170 -1.28 -6.82 -2.55
N CYS A 171 -1.88 -7.98 -2.25
CA CYS A 171 -2.14 -9.02 -3.25
C CYS A 171 -3.08 -8.55 -4.36
N LEU A 172 -4.12 -7.77 -4.02
CA LEU A 172 -5.05 -7.21 -5.00
C LEU A 172 -4.35 -6.25 -5.97
N PHE A 173 -3.55 -5.31 -5.45
CA PHE A 173 -2.77 -4.39 -6.29
C PHE A 173 -1.72 -5.10 -7.16
N GLU A 174 -1.02 -6.10 -6.62
CA GLU A 174 -0.08 -6.91 -7.40
C GLU A 174 -0.80 -7.67 -8.52
N ARG A 175 -1.99 -8.22 -8.26
CA ARG A 175 -2.80 -8.92 -9.26
C ARG A 175 -3.22 -8.00 -10.40
N GLU A 176 -3.59 -6.76 -10.08
CA GLU A 176 -3.88 -5.70 -11.05
C GLU A 176 -2.63 -5.20 -11.80
N ARG A 177 -1.42 -5.62 -11.38
CA ARG A 177 -0.12 -5.09 -11.84
C ARG A 177 -0.04 -3.58 -11.68
N ALA A 178 -0.61 -3.06 -10.59
CA ALA A 178 -0.64 -1.63 -10.32
C ALA A 178 0.76 -1.03 -10.12
N TRP A 179 1.74 -1.83 -9.69
CA TRP A 179 3.14 -1.44 -9.50
C TRP A 179 4.12 -2.46 -10.10
N SER A 180 5.35 -2.01 -10.32
CA SER A 180 6.44 -2.85 -10.81
C SER A 180 6.95 -3.81 -9.71
N PRO A 181 7.18 -5.11 -10.01
CA PRO A 181 7.74 -6.06 -9.03
C PRO A 181 9.20 -5.75 -8.63
N ALA A 182 9.86 -4.86 -9.39
CA ALA A 182 11.21 -4.37 -9.11
C ALA A 182 11.23 -2.88 -8.73
N GLY A 183 10.06 -2.24 -8.62
CA GLY A 183 9.95 -0.82 -8.32
C GLY A 183 10.17 -0.48 -6.85
N PRO A 184 10.31 0.82 -6.53
CA PRO A 184 10.41 1.33 -5.16
C PRO A 184 9.39 0.75 -4.19
N MET A 185 8.17 0.45 -4.63
CA MET A 185 7.12 -0.09 -3.75
C MET A 185 7.46 -1.43 -3.10
N ARG A 186 8.44 -2.15 -3.63
CA ARG A 186 8.94 -3.40 -3.03
C ARG A 186 9.42 -3.21 -1.59
N ILE A 187 9.85 -2.02 -1.18
CA ILE A 187 10.25 -1.77 0.22
C ILE A 187 9.09 -2.03 1.21
N VAL A 188 7.85 -1.70 0.82
CA VAL A 188 6.65 -1.86 1.64
C VAL A 188 6.32 -3.33 1.88
N ARG A 189 6.78 -4.24 1.01
CA ARG A 189 6.63 -5.69 1.23
C ARG A 189 7.25 -6.15 2.55
N LEU A 190 8.31 -5.48 3.00
CA LEU A 190 9.01 -5.80 4.26
C LEU A 190 8.20 -5.37 5.50
N ALA A 191 7.19 -4.51 5.34
CA ALA A 191 6.25 -4.13 6.39
C ALA A 191 5.12 -5.16 6.56
N LEU A 192 4.99 -6.12 5.63
CA LEU A 192 4.00 -7.18 5.64
C LEU A 192 4.64 -8.50 6.10
N PRO A 193 3.87 -9.47 6.62
CA PRO A 193 4.44 -10.73 7.11
C PRO A 193 5.21 -11.48 6.00
N ARG A 194 6.37 -12.03 6.35
CA ARG A 194 7.30 -12.66 5.40
C ARG A 194 6.67 -13.83 4.66
N ASP A 195 6.06 -14.74 5.42
CA ASP A 195 5.53 -16.01 4.92
C ASP A 195 3.99 -15.97 4.79
N ALA A 196 3.42 -14.79 4.58
CA ALA A 196 1.98 -14.66 4.34
C ALA A 196 1.59 -15.39 3.04
N ALA A 197 0.69 -16.37 3.15
CA ALA A 197 0.17 -17.07 1.98
C ALA A 197 -0.83 -16.16 1.23
N ARG A 198 -0.71 -16.10 -0.10
CA ARG A 198 -1.75 -15.46 -0.92
C ARG A 198 -2.98 -16.37 -0.93
N ALA A 199 -4.14 -15.80 -0.61
CA ALA A 199 -5.38 -16.57 -0.57
C ALA A 199 -5.83 -16.95 -2.00
N PRO A 200 -6.22 -18.22 -2.27
CA PRO A 200 -6.58 -18.69 -3.62
C PRO A 200 -7.75 -17.93 -4.25
N TRP A 201 -8.63 -17.35 -3.44
CA TRP A 201 -9.75 -16.55 -3.93
C TRP A 201 -9.30 -15.25 -4.61
N ILE A 202 -8.14 -14.68 -4.22
CA ILE A 202 -7.63 -13.43 -4.82
C ILE A 202 -7.30 -13.64 -6.29
N GLU A 203 -6.68 -14.78 -6.63
CA GLU A 203 -6.38 -15.12 -8.02
C GLU A 203 -7.65 -15.25 -8.87
N ARG A 204 -8.73 -15.76 -8.25
CA ARG A 204 -10.03 -16.00 -8.87
C ARG A 204 -10.96 -14.79 -8.85
N ALA A 205 -10.64 -13.74 -8.10
CA ALA A 205 -11.44 -12.53 -8.04
C ALA A 205 -11.68 -11.98 -9.45
N ALA A 206 -12.80 -11.32 -9.70
CA ALA A 206 -12.97 -10.66 -11.00
C ALA A 206 -11.84 -9.64 -11.22
N ALA A 207 -11.43 -9.42 -12.47
CA ALA A 207 -10.64 -8.23 -12.76
C ALA A 207 -11.55 -7.02 -12.47
N ASP A 208 -11.22 -6.26 -11.44
CA ASP A 208 -11.87 -4.99 -11.14
C ASP A 208 -10.90 -3.83 -11.41
N ALA A 209 -11.44 -2.62 -11.47
CA ALA A 209 -10.66 -1.40 -11.63
C ALA A 209 -10.51 -0.66 -10.29
N ASP A 210 -10.75 -1.34 -9.16
CA ASP A 210 -10.86 -0.70 -7.85
C ASP A 210 -9.50 -0.14 -7.41
N GLY A 211 -8.40 -0.86 -7.63
CA GLY A 211 -7.07 -0.36 -7.32
C GLY A 211 -6.66 0.80 -8.22
N ALA A 212 -6.86 0.69 -9.53
CA ALA A 212 -6.61 1.81 -10.46
C ALA A 212 -7.44 3.06 -10.11
N THR A 213 -8.72 2.88 -9.77
CA THR A 213 -9.63 3.96 -9.37
C THR A 213 -9.19 4.59 -8.06
N LEU A 214 -8.82 3.77 -7.07
CA LEU A 214 -8.29 4.24 -5.80
C LEU A 214 -7.04 5.10 -6.02
N LEU A 215 -6.06 4.62 -6.81
CA LEU A 215 -4.84 5.36 -7.14
C LEU A 215 -5.14 6.69 -7.84
N ALA A 216 -6.05 6.70 -8.82
CA ALA A 216 -6.44 7.91 -9.54
C ALA A 216 -7.14 8.95 -8.63
N ARG A 217 -7.83 8.49 -7.59
CA ARG A 217 -8.55 9.35 -6.63
C ARG A 217 -7.71 9.74 -5.42
N LEU A 218 -6.51 9.19 -5.24
CA LEU A 218 -5.67 9.45 -4.07
C LEU A 218 -5.48 10.95 -3.75
N PRO A 219 -5.14 11.84 -4.70
CA PRO A 219 -4.99 13.27 -4.39
C PRO A 219 -6.27 13.91 -3.82
N SER A 220 -7.45 13.40 -4.19
CA SER A 220 -8.73 13.90 -3.69
C SER A 220 -9.10 13.30 -2.32
N LEU A 221 -8.81 12.02 -2.12
CA LEU A 221 -9.17 11.28 -0.90
C LEU A 221 -8.22 11.57 0.26
N PHE A 222 -6.95 11.84 -0.06
CA PHE A 222 -5.89 12.17 0.88
C PHE A 222 -5.10 13.38 0.34
N PRO A 223 -5.62 14.61 0.51
CA PRO A 223 -4.98 15.82 0.01
C PRO A 223 -3.54 16.00 0.50
N GLU A 224 -3.21 15.48 1.68
CA GLU A 224 -1.86 15.48 2.25
C GLU A 224 -0.86 14.63 1.44
N TRP A 225 -1.33 13.74 0.57
CA TRP A 225 -0.51 12.91 -0.33
C TRP A 225 -0.45 13.45 -1.77
N SER A 226 -1.10 14.58 -2.06
CA SER A 226 -1.19 15.15 -3.41
C SER A 226 0.17 15.48 -4.05
N TRP A 227 1.18 15.79 -3.24
CA TRP A 227 2.55 16.08 -3.68
C TRP A 227 3.24 14.90 -4.41
N LEU A 228 2.70 13.68 -4.32
CA LEU A 228 3.18 12.53 -5.10
C LEU A 228 2.79 12.58 -6.58
N PHE A 229 1.78 13.36 -6.92
CA PHE A 229 1.10 13.28 -8.22
C PHE A 229 1.17 14.60 -9.02
N GLY A 230 1.93 15.58 -8.55
CA GLY A 230 2.14 16.90 -9.18
C GLY A 230 3.37 17.00 -10.07
#